data_AF-A0A7M7NC72-F1
#
_entry.id   AF-A0A7M7NC72-F1
#
_cell.length_a   1.000
_cell.length_b   1.000
_cell.length_c   1.000
_cell.angle_alpha   90.00
_cell.angle_beta   90.00
_cell.angle_gamma   90.00
#
_symmetry.space_group_name_H-M   'P 1'
#
loop_
_entity.id
_entity.type
_entity.pdbx_description
1 polymer ?
#
loop_
_entity_poly.entity_id
_entity_poly.type
_entity_poly.pdbx_seq_one_letter_code
_entity_poly.pdbx_strand_id
1 'polypeptide(L)'
;MAGVNRQDFDDILKAVARRTKQDVEIDDLGKALKIPSYDIQSAQKRNSQDHSHMGSLELLRDWMQRQNSSTMRQTLIDALVKIKRNDILEECFPEDGADTVTEPTKKKPASRTSGLLTGRMTNLMEMKLNKIGDAVGDDENLAALGLRLGFQQSKVNLFLATNRVDGKVSSKGTKNMLSAWSKKTPGKDQVRELSDALADVELGHIAEEYLQ
;
A
#
# COMPACT_ATOMS: atom_id res chain seq x y z
N MET A 1 -6.82 0.84 1.51
CA MET A 1 -5.55 0.28 1.01
C MET A 1 -5.10 -0.76 2.01
N ALA A 2 -4.36 -1.80 1.62
CA ALA A 2 -3.54 -2.51 2.61
C ALA A 2 -2.76 -1.40 3.29
N GLY A 3 -3.28 -0.95 4.45
CA GLY A 3 -2.65 0.06 5.26
C GLY A 3 -1.34 -0.60 5.52
N VAL A 4 -0.30 -0.14 4.83
CA VAL A 4 0.99 -0.79 4.85
C VAL A 4 1.29 -0.82 6.33
N ASN A 5 1.22 -2.01 6.92
CA ASN A 5 1.44 -2.10 8.34
C ASN A 5 2.86 -1.56 8.51
N ARG A 6 3.14 -0.73 9.53
CA ARG A 6 4.48 -0.16 9.65
C ARG A 6 5.55 -1.28 9.60
N GLN A 7 5.19 -2.48 10.05
CA GLN A 7 5.95 -3.72 9.88
C GLN A 7 6.17 -4.14 8.41
N ASP A 8 5.11 -4.24 7.60
CA ASP A 8 5.22 -4.60 6.18
C ASP A 8 6.03 -3.55 5.39
N PHE A 9 5.88 -2.27 5.76
CA PHE A 9 6.68 -1.22 5.15
C PHE A 9 8.13 -1.29 5.62
N ASP A 10 8.37 -1.63 6.89
CA ASP A 10 9.71 -1.83 7.42
C ASP A 10 10.47 -2.93 6.65
N ASP A 11 9.79 -3.99 6.23
CA ASP A 11 10.40 -5.05 5.41
C ASP A 11 10.72 -4.56 3.98
N ILE A 12 9.88 -3.70 3.41
CA ILE A 12 10.18 -2.98 2.16
C ILE A 12 11.41 -2.08 2.36
N LEU A 13 11.50 -1.32 3.46
CA LEU A 13 12.65 -0.46 3.75
C LEU A 13 13.94 -1.27 3.94
N LYS A 14 13.88 -2.45 4.57
CA LYS A 14 15.01 -3.39 4.66
C LYS A 14 15.48 -3.84 3.29
N ALA A 15 14.56 -4.19 2.39
CA ALA A 15 14.90 -4.60 1.04
C ALA A 15 15.56 -3.44 0.27
N VAL A 16 14.99 -2.24 0.33
CA VAL A 16 15.57 -1.03 -0.28
C VAL A 16 16.97 -0.76 0.27
N ALA A 17 17.14 -0.71 1.60
CA ALA A 17 18.43 -0.46 2.23
C ALA A 17 19.50 -1.49 1.85
N ARG A 18 19.12 -2.77 1.74
CA ARG A 18 20.02 -3.85 1.30
C ARG A 18 20.48 -3.70 -0.14
N ARG A 19 19.70 -3.02 -0.99
CA ARG A 19 20.01 -2.82 -2.40
C ARG A 19 20.75 -1.50 -2.65
N THR A 20 20.55 -0.49 -1.81
CA THR A 20 21.30 0.78 -1.83
C THR A 20 22.53 0.69 -0.92
N LYS A 21 23.53 -0.09 -1.34
CA LYS A 21 24.75 -0.33 -0.54
C LYS A 21 25.82 0.72 -0.75
N GLN A 22 25.81 1.39 -1.90
CA GLN A 22 26.80 2.40 -2.21
C GLN A 22 26.40 3.76 -1.65
N ASP A 23 27.38 4.53 -1.20
CA ASP A 23 27.15 5.87 -0.64
C ASP A 23 26.44 6.80 -1.64
N VAL A 24 26.73 6.66 -2.94
CA VAL A 24 26.05 7.42 -4.00
C VAL A 24 24.57 7.05 -4.13
N GLU A 25 24.21 5.78 -3.96
CA GLU A 25 22.83 5.30 -4.09
C GLU A 25 21.96 5.79 -2.92
N ILE A 26 22.50 5.78 -1.70
CA ILE A 26 21.79 6.29 -0.52
C ILE A 26 21.73 7.82 -0.52
N ASP A 27 22.73 8.51 -1.09
CA ASP A 27 22.70 9.97 -1.26
C ASP A 27 21.63 10.40 -2.26
N ASP A 28 21.58 9.77 -3.41
CA ASP A 28 20.56 10.04 -4.44
C ASP A 28 19.16 9.72 -3.92
N LEU A 29 18.98 8.59 -3.23
CA LEU A 29 17.71 8.21 -2.61
C LEU A 29 17.31 9.21 -1.51
N GLY A 30 18.23 9.57 -0.61
CA GLY A 30 17.97 10.50 0.47
C GLY A 30 17.58 11.89 -0.04
N LYS A 31 18.28 12.40 -1.07
CA LYS A 31 17.92 13.66 -1.75
C LYS A 31 16.55 13.58 -2.43
N ALA A 32 16.24 12.46 -3.08
CA ALA A 32 14.93 12.26 -3.71
C ALA A 32 13.80 12.23 -2.67
N LEU A 33 14.04 11.67 -1.48
CA LEU A 33 13.14 11.67 -0.33
C LEU A 33 13.12 12.99 0.44
N LYS A 34 13.91 13.98 0.03
CA LYS A 34 14.10 15.29 0.69
C LYS A 34 14.60 15.17 2.14
N ILE A 35 15.41 14.16 2.41
CA ILE A 35 16.09 13.99 3.69
C ILE A 35 17.25 15.02 3.78
N PRO A 36 17.47 15.68 4.93
CA PRO A 36 18.59 16.59 5.10
C PRO A 36 19.94 15.93 4.83
N SER A 37 20.85 16.61 4.13
CA SER A 37 22.17 16.07 3.78
C SER A 37 22.99 15.62 5.00
N TYR A 38 22.78 16.25 6.17
CA TYR A 38 23.41 15.84 7.42
C TYR A 38 22.99 14.43 7.86
N ASP A 39 21.70 14.11 7.78
CA ASP A 39 21.16 12.80 8.15
C ASP A 39 21.69 11.72 7.18
N ILE A 40 21.79 12.05 5.89
CA ILE A 40 22.36 11.17 4.84
C ILE A 40 23.85 10.87 5.12
N GLN A 41 24.66 11.90 5.41
CA GLN A 41 26.09 11.73 5.70
C GLN A 41 26.33 10.90 6.96
N SER A 42 25.48 11.07 7.98
CA SER A 42 25.52 10.25 9.19
C SER A 42 25.28 8.77 8.88
N ALA A 43 24.31 8.47 8.01
CA ALA A 43 24.02 7.10 7.56
C ALA A 43 25.18 6.48 6.77
N GLN A 44 25.77 7.22 5.82
CA GLN A 44 26.93 6.78 5.04
C GLN A 44 28.13 6.46 5.93
N LYS A 45 28.41 7.33 6.90
CA LYS A 45 29.50 7.13 7.86
C LYS A 45 29.30 5.84 8.66
N ARG A 46 28.09 5.58 9.13
CA ARG A 46 27.76 4.35 9.87
C ARG A 46 27.90 3.11 8.99
N ASN A 47 27.41 3.16 7.75
CA ASN A 47 27.55 2.06 6.80
C ASN A 47 29.02 1.71 6.53
N SER A 48 29.87 2.73 6.38
CA SER A 48 31.32 2.56 6.18
C SER A 48 32.02 1.96 7.40
N GLN A 49 31.62 2.35 8.61
CA GLN A 49 32.22 1.83 9.84
C GLN A 49 31.85 0.35 10.06
N ASP A 50 30.57 0.03 9.93
CA ASP A 50 30.05 -1.32 10.22
C ASP A 50 30.12 -2.26 9.01
N HIS A 51 30.63 -1.79 7.86
CA HIS A 51 30.58 -2.47 6.56
C HIS A 51 29.18 -3.04 6.28
N SER A 52 28.16 -2.26 6.62
CA SER A 52 26.77 -2.72 6.66
C SER A 52 25.83 -1.71 6.00
N HIS A 53 24.57 -2.11 5.84
CA HIS A 53 23.48 -1.27 5.32
C HIS A 53 22.58 -0.75 6.46
N MET A 54 23.02 -0.90 7.72
CA MET A 54 22.19 -0.56 8.88
C MET A 54 22.00 0.96 9.03
N GLY A 55 22.98 1.77 8.64
CA GLY A 55 22.83 3.23 8.58
C GLY A 55 21.78 3.64 7.54
N SER A 56 21.77 3.01 6.36
CA SER A 56 20.73 3.24 5.34
C SER A 56 19.35 2.84 5.85
N LEU A 57 19.24 1.73 6.58
CA LEU A 57 17.97 1.28 7.14
C LEU A 57 17.44 2.22 8.24
N GLU A 58 18.31 2.65 9.15
CA GLU A 58 17.95 3.63 10.19
C GLU A 58 17.48 4.95 9.57
N LEU A 59 18.19 5.45 8.56
CA LEU A 59 17.80 6.67 7.84
C LEU A 59 16.38 6.56 7.25
N LEU A 60 16.08 5.43 6.61
CA LEU A 60 14.77 5.18 6.00
C LEU A 60 13.67 5.01 7.06
N ARG A 61 13.98 4.40 8.21
CA ARG A 61 13.04 4.28 9.34
C ARG A 61 12.72 5.63 9.97
N ASP A 62 13.74 6.46 10.19
CA ASP A 62 13.57 7.81 10.71
C ASP A 62 12.78 8.68 9.75
N TRP A 63 13.07 8.56 8.45
CA TRP A 63 12.26 9.19 7.41
C TRP A 63 10.81 8.71 7.47
N MET A 64 10.55 7.40 7.54
CA MET A 64 9.20 6.83 7.66
C MET A 64 8.45 7.37 8.87
N GLN A 65 9.10 7.55 10.02
CA GLN A 65 8.46 8.12 11.21
C GLN A 65 8.01 9.57 11.02
N ARG A 66 8.72 10.33 10.18
CA ARG A 66 8.40 11.73 9.85
C ARG A 66 7.34 11.87 8.74
N GLN A 67 6.97 10.77 8.07
CA GLN A 67 5.98 10.78 7.00
C GLN A 67 4.57 10.42 7.48
N ASN A 68 3.58 10.93 6.75
CA ASN A 68 2.20 10.46 6.88
C ASN A 68 2.05 9.06 6.26
N SER A 69 1.42 8.13 6.99
CA SER A 69 1.26 6.73 6.56
C SER A 69 0.56 6.58 5.19
N SER A 70 -0.27 7.55 4.80
CA SER A 70 -1.00 7.56 3.52
C SER A 70 -0.14 7.97 2.33
N THR A 71 0.96 8.71 2.53
CA THR A 71 1.82 9.21 1.46
C THR A 71 3.19 8.55 1.42
N MET A 72 3.65 7.95 2.53
CA MET A 72 5.01 7.36 2.62
C MET A 72 5.31 6.37 1.49
N ARG A 73 4.36 5.48 1.15
CA ARG A 73 4.56 4.50 0.07
C ARG A 73 4.75 5.16 -1.29
N GLN A 74 3.92 6.14 -1.62
CA GLN A 74 4.00 6.84 -2.90
C GLN A 74 5.27 7.70 -2.99
N THR A 75 5.64 8.39 -1.89
CA THR A 75 6.88 9.17 -1.84
C THR A 75 8.12 8.30 -2.07
N LEU A 76 8.13 7.07 -1.52
CA LEU A 76 9.22 6.12 -1.75
C LEU A 76 9.26 5.64 -3.21
N ILE A 77 8.11 5.31 -3.80
CA ILE A 77 8.01 4.92 -5.21
C ILE A 77 8.50 6.05 -6.12
N ASP A 78 8.02 7.29 -5.92
CA ASP A 78 8.42 8.44 -6.72
C ASP A 78 9.93 8.72 -6.62
N ALA A 79 10.50 8.54 -5.42
CA ALA A 79 11.94 8.68 -5.22
C ALA A 79 12.73 7.61 -5.98
N LEU A 80 12.32 6.34 -5.89
CA LEU A 80 12.95 5.22 -6.61
C LEU A 80 12.86 5.36 -8.13
N VAL A 81 11.71 5.81 -8.65
CA VAL A 81 11.53 6.14 -10.08
C VAL A 81 12.48 7.27 -10.49
N LYS A 82 12.60 8.31 -9.66
CA LYS A 82 13.46 9.47 -9.95
C LYS A 82 14.94 9.09 -10.04
N ILE A 83 15.40 8.17 -9.20
CA ILE A 83 16.78 7.65 -9.23
C ILE A 83 16.93 6.46 -10.20
N LYS A 84 15.88 6.13 -10.96
CA LYS A 84 15.85 5.03 -11.95
C LYS A 84 16.19 3.65 -11.37
N ARG A 85 15.86 3.41 -10.10
CA ARG A 85 16.04 2.11 -9.43
C ARG A 85 14.84 1.19 -9.64
N ASN A 86 14.59 0.88 -10.91
CA ASN A 86 13.53 -0.03 -11.33
C ASN A 86 13.76 -1.45 -10.79
N ASP A 87 15.03 -1.83 -10.58
CA ASP A 87 15.45 -3.07 -9.94
C ASP A 87 14.85 -3.25 -8.53
N ILE A 88 14.77 -2.16 -7.76
CA ILE A 88 14.18 -2.16 -6.42
C ILE A 88 12.66 -2.08 -6.51
N LEU A 89 12.11 -1.39 -7.50
CA LEU A 89 10.67 -1.25 -7.69
C LEU A 89 9.99 -2.58 -8.00
N GLU A 90 10.52 -3.36 -8.94
CA GLU A 90 9.93 -4.66 -9.32
C GLU A 90 9.93 -5.67 -8.16
N GLU A 91 10.96 -5.62 -7.31
CA GLU A 91 11.13 -6.55 -6.18
C GLU A 91 10.35 -6.12 -4.95
N CYS A 92 10.35 -4.83 -4.62
CA CYS A 92 9.70 -4.31 -3.42
C CYS A 92 8.23 -3.93 -3.65
N PHE A 93 7.86 -3.71 -4.91
CA PHE A 93 6.52 -3.38 -5.36
C PHE A 93 6.13 -4.21 -6.58
N PRO A 94 6.13 -5.56 -6.47
CA PRO A 94 5.73 -6.40 -7.59
C PRO A 94 4.32 -6.02 -8.01
N GLU A 95 4.17 -5.57 -9.26
CA GLU A 95 2.86 -5.36 -9.85
C GLU A 95 2.15 -6.72 -9.89
N ASP A 96 0.97 -6.76 -9.27
CA ASP A 96 0.08 -7.91 -9.26
C ASP A 96 -0.48 -8.08 -10.69
N GLY A 97 0.30 -8.76 -11.54
CA GLY A 97 -0.05 -9.30 -12.85
C GLY A 97 -0.40 -8.27 -13.94
N ALA A 98 0.51 -8.05 -14.89
CA ALA A 98 0.16 -7.87 -16.29
C ALA A 98 1.36 -8.07 -17.23
N ASP A 99 1.12 -8.90 -18.23
CA ASP A 99 1.78 -8.96 -19.52
C ASP A 99 2.09 -7.58 -20.15
N THR A 100 3.27 -7.55 -20.78
CA THR A 100 3.65 -6.81 -21.99
C THR A 100 3.41 -5.29 -22.10
N VAL A 101 4.55 -4.57 -22.10
CA VAL A 101 4.99 -3.60 -23.13
C VAL A 101 3.91 -2.70 -23.75
N THR A 102 3.97 -1.39 -23.47
CA THR A 102 4.27 -0.37 -24.50
C THR A 102 4.57 1.03 -23.92
N GLU A 103 5.40 1.73 -24.68
CA GLU A 103 6.12 2.98 -24.46
C GLU A 103 5.30 4.28 -24.18
N PRO A 104 5.98 5.39 -23.84
CA PRO A 104 5.39 6.59 -23.25
C PRO A 104 4.90 7.59 -24.30
N THR A 105 3.70 8.14 -24.11
CA THR A 105 3.28 9.35 -24.82
C THR A 105 2.91 10.49 -23.87
N LYS A 106 3.77 11.51 -23.88
CA LYS A 106 3.54 12.91 -23.53
C LYS A 106 2.07 13.35 -23.58
N LYS A 107 1.55 13.94 -22.50
CA LYS A 107 0.66 15.12 -22.56
C LYS A 107 0.95 16.11 -21.42
N LYS A 108 0.96 17.39 -21.81
CA LYS A 108 1.25 18.62 -21.05
C LYS A 108 0.22 18.93 -19.93
N PRO A 109 0.52 19.87 -19.02
CA PRO A 109 -0.23 20.11 -17.79
C PRO A 109 -1.32 21.19 -17.94
N ALA A 110 -2.49 20.94 -17.34
CA ALA A 110 -3.51 21.87 -16.81
C ALA A 110 -4.75 21.00 -16.49
N SER A 111 -5.46 21.07 -15.37
CA SER A 111 -5.72 22.17 -14.44
C SER A 111 -5.89 21.62 -13.02
N ARG A 112 -5.33 22.37 -12.05
CA ARG A 112 -5.47 22.11 -10.62
C ARG A 112 -6.73 22.80 -10.11
N THR A 113 -7.83 22.06 -9.92
CA THR A 113 -8.88 22.41 -8.92
C THR A 113 -9.78 21.22 -8.56
N SER A 114 -9.22 20.02 -8.31
CA SER A 114 -10.03 18.87 -7.82
C SER A 114 -9.42 18.08 -6.66
N GLY A 115 -8.24 18.44 -6.15
CA GLY A 115 -7.54 17.60 -5.16
C GLY A 115 -8.12 17.61 -3.73
N LEU A 116 -8.89 18.63 -3.36
CA LEU A 116 -9.28 18.83 -1.95
C LEU A 116 -10.53 18.01 -1.55
N LEU A 117 -11.44 17.76 -2.49
CA LEU A 117 -12.66 16.98 -2.23
C LEU A 117 -12.43 15.47 -2.42
N THR A 118 -11.64 15.08 -3.42
CA THR A 118 -11.35 13.66 -3.71
C THR A 118 -10.54 12.99 -2.60
N GLY A 119 -9.55 13.68 -2.02
CA GLY A 119 -8.74 13.15 -0.91
C GLY A 119 -9.51 12.96 0.41
N ARG A 120 -10.58 13.74 0.62
CA ARG A 120 -11.47 13.62 1.77
C ARG A 120 -12.50 12.50 1.59
N MET A 121 -13.02 12.34 0.37
CA MET A 121 -13.93 11.23 0.02
C MET A 121 -13.21 9.87 0.02
N THR A 122 -11.95 9.80 -0.43
CA THR A 122 -11.16 8.56 -0.37
C THR A 122 -10.84 8.13 1.06
N ASN A 123 -10.59 9.08 1.97
CA ASN A 123 -10.41 8.78 3.39
C ASN A 123 -11.69 8.23 4.03
N LEU A 124 -12.85 8.82 3.73
CA LEU A 124 -14.12 8.38 4.31
C LEU A 124 -14.49 6.97 3.83
N MET A 125 -14.34 6.69 2.54
CA MET A 125 -14.61 5.35 2.01
C MET A 125 -13.65 4.32 2.61
N GLU A 126 -12.36 4.64 2.74
CA GLU A 126 -11.39 3.73 3.38
C GLU A 126 -11.72 3.45 4.85
N MET A 127 -12.19 4.45 5.61
CA MET A 127 -12.69 4.25 6.97
C MET A 127 -13.91 3.33 7.00
N LYS A 128 -14.87 3.50 6.08
CA LYS A 128 -16.05 2.63 5.96
C LYS A 128 -15.64 1.18 5.63
N LEU A 129 -14.74 0.99 4.67
CA LEU A 129 -14.22 -0.35 4.30
C LEU A 129 -13.51 -1.05 5.47
N ASN A 130 -12.80 -0.30 6.32
CA ASN A 130 -12.19 -0.88 7.52
C ASN A 130 -13.24 -1.40 8.51
N LYS A 131 -14.30 -0.62 8.77
CA LYS A 131 -15.39 -1.03 9.66
C LYS A 131 -16.15 -2.24 9.10
N ILE A 132 -16.44 -2.22 7.80
CA ILE A 132 -17.05 -3.36 7.11
C ILE A 132 -16.14 -4.59 7.22
N GLY A 133 -14.83 -4.44 7.02
CA GLY A 133 -13.88 -5.54 7.17
C GLY A 133 -13.84 -6.14 8.59
N ASP A 134 -14.07 -5.35 9.63
CA ASP A 134 -14.24 -5.84 11.00
C ASP A 134 -15.59 -6.55 11.21
N ALA A 135 -16.65 -6.09 10.54
CA ALA A 135 -18.02 -6.60 10.71
C ALA A 135 -18.34 -7.85 9.87
N VAL A 136 -17.68 -8.06 8.72
CA VAL A 136 -17.88 -9.24 7.84
C VAL A 136 -17.69 -10.56 8.60
N GLY A 137 -16.88 -10.56 9.67
CA GLY A 137 -16.79 -11.67 10.60
C GLY A 137 -15.83 -12.76 10.12
N ASP A 138 -16.32 -14.00 10.09
CA ASP A 138 -15.52 -15.20 9.86
C ASP A 138 -15.07 -15.38 8.40
N ASP A 139 -14.29 -16.43 8.21
CA ASP A 139 -13.64 -16.77 6.95
C ASP A 139 -14.63 -17.24 5.86
N GLU A 140 -15.80 -17.76 6.23
CA GLU A 140 -16.82 -18.18 5.25
C GLU A 140 -17.44 -16.94 4.60
N ASN A 141 -17.79 -15.96 5.42
CA ASN A 141 -18.30 -14.66 4.96
C ASN A 141 -17.29 -13.91 4.09
N LEU A 142 -16.01 -13.91 4.47
CA LEU A 142 -14.95 -13.34 3.62
C LEU A 142 -14.91 -14.07 2.27
N ALA A 143 -14.92 -15.40 2.28
CA ALA A 143 -14.78 -16.18 1.05
C ALA A 143 -15.93 -15.92 0.08
N ALA A 144 -17.17 -15.96 0.58
CA ALA A 144 -18.37 -15.68 -0.20
C ALA A 144 -18.34 -14.25 -0.77
N LEU A 145 -18.03 -13.25 0.08
CA LEU A 145 -17.95 -11.86 -0.35
C LEU A 145 -16.84 -11.63 -1.37
N GLY A 146 -15.68 -12.25 -1.19
CA GLY A 146 -14.55 -12.12 -2.12
C GLY A 146 -14.86 -12.65 -3.51
N LEU A 147 -15.52 -13.81 -3.59
CA LEU A 147 -16.00 -14.34 -4.87
C LEU A 147 -17.05 -13.41 -5.49
N ARG A 148 -17.97 -12.86 -4.68
CA ARG A 148 -19.01 -11.95 -5.18
C ARG A 148 -18.46 -10.64 -5.72
N LEU A 149 -17.39 -10.12 -5.11
CA LEU A 149 -16.64 -8.95 -5.58
C LEU A 149 -15.73 -9.24 -6.78
N GLY A 150 -15.76 -10.47 -7.32
CA GLY A 150 -15.06 -10.86 -8.55
C GLY A 150 -13.61 -11.31 -8.36
N PHE A 151 -13.17 -11.61 -7.13
CA PHE A 151 -11.85 -12.20 -6.92
C PHE A 151 -11.85 -13.69 -7.28
N GLN A 152 -10.74 -14.15 -7.84
CA GLN A 152 -10.50 -15.58 -8.01
C GLN A 152 -10.30 -16.27 -6.65
N GLN A 153 -10.72 -17.53 -6.54
CA GLN A 153 -10.59 -18.34 -5.32
C GLN A 153 -9.17 -18.34 -4.75
N SER A 154 -8.13 -18.44 -5.59
CA SER A 154 -6.74 -18.42 -5.14
C SER A 154 -6.37 -17.10 -4.45
N LYS A 155 -6.92 -15.98 -4.91
CA LYS A 155 -6.71 -14.66 -4.31
C LYS A 155 -7.51 -14.49 -3.02
N VAL A 156 -8.72 -15.04 -2.98
CA VAL A 156 -9.52 -15.15 -1.75
C VAL A 156 -8.78 -15.96 -0.68
N ASN A 157 -8.19 -17.10 -1.05
CA ASN A 157 -7.40 -17.93 -0.13
C ASN A 157 -6.19 -17.18 0.46
N LEU A 158 -5.57 -16.28 -0.31
CA LEU A 158 -4.48 -15.44 0.19
C LEU A 158 -4.98 -14.43 1.25
N PHE A 159 -6.15 -13.84 1.03
CA PHE A 159 -6.78 -12.98 2.03
C PHE A 159 -7.14 -13.76 3.30
N LEU A 160 -7.72 -14.97 3.16
CA LEU A 160 -8.01 -15.87 4.27
C LEU A 160 -6.76 -16.26 5.07
N ALA A 161 -5.68 -16.61 4.38
CA ALA A 161 -4.40 -16.93 5.03
C ALA A 161 -3.88 -15.74 5.87
N THR A 162 -4.12 -14.52 5.41
CA THR A 162 -3.76 -13.28 6.13
C THR A 162 -4.59 -13.07 7.40
N ASN A 163 -5.80 -13.63 7.48
CA ASN A 163 -6.62 -13.60 8.70
C ASN A 163 -6.10 -14.53 9.79
N ARG A 164 -5.32 -15.57 9.45
CA ARG A 164 -4.87 -16.65 10.37
C ARG A 164 -3.35 -16.71 10.54
N VAL A 165 -2.71 -15.57 10.79
CA VAL A 165 -1.26 -15.53 11.05
C VAL A 165 -0.99 -15.86 12.53
N ASP A 166 -0.09 -16.82 12.78
CA ASP A 166 0.37 -17.24 14.11
C ASP A 166 -0.73 -17.64 15.11
N GLY A 167 -1.79 -18.30 14.61
CA GLY A 167 -2.91 -18.76 15.44
C GLY A 167 -3.83 -17.63 15.94
N LYS A 168 -3.59 -16.39 15.51
CA LYS A 168 -4.44 -15.24 15.85
C LYS A 168 -5.39 -14.95 14.69
N VAL A 169 -6.69 -14.99 14.98
CA VAL A 169 -7.74 -14.56 14.03
C VAL A 169 -7.79 -13.04 13.99
N SER A 170 -7.72 -12.46 12.80
CA SER A 170 -7.84 -11.01 12.58
C SER A 170 -8.66 -10.72 11.32
N SER A 171 -9.14 -9.48 11.19
CA SER A 171 -9.84 -8.97 10.00
C SER A 171 -8.90 -8.41 8.92
N LYS A 172 -7.58 -8.62 9.06
CA LYS A 172 -6.58 -7.96 8.21
C LYS A 172 -6.72 -8.33 6.73
N GLY A 173 -6.92 -9.62 6.45
CA GLY A 173 -7.18 -10.14 5.11
C GLY A 173 -8.47 -9.59 4.52
N THR A 174 -9.55 -9.54 5.31
CA THR A 174 -10.84 -8.96 4.90
C THR A 174 -10.68 -7.49 4.47
N LYS A 175 -9.98 -6.69 5.28
CA LYS A 175 -9.69 -5.28 4.96
C LYS A 175 -8.82 -5.11 3.72
N ASN A 176 -7.83 -5.99 3.56
CA ASN A 176 -6.98 -6.00 2.37
C ASN A 176 -7.79 -6.30 1.11
N MET A 177 -8.71 -7.27 1.16
CA MET A 177 -9.61 -7.64 0.07
C MET A 177 -10.51 -6.46 -0.33
N LEU A 178 -11.25 -5.90 0.63
CA LEU A 178 -12.14 -4.76 0.41
C LEU A 178 -11.39 -3.56 -0.17
N SER A 179 -10.16 -3.33 0.26
CA SER A 179 -9.36 -2.31 -0.36
C SER A 179 -8.87 -2.67 -1.77
N ALA A 180 -8.48 -3.91 -2.03
CA ALA A 180 -8.02 -4.30 -3.35
C ALA A 180 -9.13 -4.11 -4.37
N TRP A 181 -10.38 -4.40 -3.96
CA TRP A 181 -11.57 -4.18 -4.76
C TRP A 181 -11.80 -2.68 -5.00
N SER A 182 -11.78 -1.85 -3.96
CA SER A 182 -12.06 -0.41 -4.11
C SER A 182 -11.06 0.33 -5.02
N LYS A 183 -9.81 -0.13 -5.11
CA LYS A 183 -8.83 0.43 -6.06
C LYS A 183 -9.18 0.19 -7.54
N LYS A 184 -9.91 -0.90 -7.82
CA LYS A 184 -10.30 -1.31 -9.17
C LYS A 184 -11.70 -0.84 -9.54
N THR A 185 -12.53 -0.52 -8.56
CA THR A 185 -13.89 -0.02 -8.76
C THR A 185 -13.93 1.52 -8.76
N PRO A 186 -14.49 2.17 -9.79
CA PRO A 186 -14.68 3.62 -9.80
C PRO A 186 -15.45 4.11 -8.58
N GLY A 187 -15.02 5.22 -7.96
CA GLY A 187 -15.60 5.71 -6.71
C GLY A 187 -17.12 5.91 -6.71
N LYS A 188 -17.71 6.26 -7.86
CA LYS A 188 -19.16 6.41 -8.04
C LYS A 188 -19.94 5.10 -7.95
N ASP A 189 -19.28 3.97 -8.23
CA ASP A 189 -19.88 2.64 -8.30
C ASP A 189 -19.64 1.84 -7.01
N GLN A 190 -18.63 2.23 -6.21
CA GLN A 190 -18.23 1.53 -5.00
C GLN A 190 -19.39 1.31 -4.00
N VAL A 191 -20.15 2.35 -3.65
CA VAL A 191 -21.22 2.18 -2.65
C VAL A 191 -22.28 1.21 -3.15
N ARG A 192 -22.74 1.34 -4.40
CA ARG A 192 -23.75 0.46 -4.98
C ARG A 192 -23.25 -0.98 -5.07
N GLU A 193 -22.10 -1.19 -5.69
CA GLU A 193 -21.55 -2.55 -5.92
C GLU A 193 -21.23 -3.27 -4.60
N LEU A 194 -20.72 -2.57 -3.58
CA LEU A 194 -20.45 -3.20 -2.29
C LEU A 194 -21.74 -3.51 -1.53
N SER A 195 -22.74 -2.63 -1.58
CA SER A 195 -24.05 -2.91 -0.97
C SER A 195 -24.73 -4.12 -1.62
N ASP A 196 -24.71 -4.21 -2.96
CA ASP A 196 -25.27 -5.34 -3.69
C ASP A 196 -24.53 -6.64 -3.33
N ALA A 197 -23.19 -6.60 -3.35
CA ALA A 197 -22.37 -7.78 -3.00
C ALA A 197 -22.56 -8.24 -1.56
N LEU A 198 -22.73 -7.32 -0.60
CA LEU A 198 -23.03 -7.65 0.79
C LEU A 198 -24.44 -8.24 0.95
N ALA A 199 -25.43 -7.71 0.25
CA ALA A 199 -26.79 -8.26 0.26
C ALA A 199 -26.83 -9.69 -0.31
N ASP A 200 -26.10 -9.96 -1.39
CA ASP A 200 -26.02 -11.27 -2.04
C ASP A 200 -25.40 -12.36 -1.16
N VAL A 201 -24.65 -11.99 -0.12
CA VAL A 201 -24.03 -12.93 0.84
C VAL A 201 -24.66 -12.83 2.24
N GLU A 202 -25.89 -12.33 2.32
CA GLU A 202 -26.67 -12.20 3.57
C GLU A 202 -26.08 -11.24 4.62
N LEU A 203 -25.17 -10.36 4.20
CA LEU A 203 -24.54 -9.31 5.02
C LEU A 203 -25.12 -7.91 4.77
N GLY A 204 -26.34 -7.83 4.22
CA GLY A 204 -26.98 -6.55 3.86
C GLY A 204 -27.09 -5.56 5.03
N HIS A 205 -27.27 -6.05 6.27
CA HIS A 205 -27.28 -5.22 7.47
C HIS A 205 -25.97 -4.44 7.69
N ILE A 206 -24.82 -4.98 7.26
CA ILE A 206 -23.52 -4.30 7.34
C ILE A 206 -23.48 -3.12 6.36
N ALA A 207 -24.07 -3.28 5.16
CA ALA A 207 -24.18 -2.20 4.20
C ALA A 207 -25.05 -1.06 4.75
N GLU A 208 -26.19 -1.41 5.36
CA GLU A 208 -27.09 -0.44 5.98
C GLU A 208 -26.44 0.33 7.13
N GLU A 209 -25.53 -0.29 7.89
CA GLU A 209 -24.85 0.37 9.01
C GLU A 209 -23.70 1.28 8.56
N TYR A 210 -22.92 0.87 7.55
CA TYR A 210 -21.65 1.53 7.23
C TYR A 210 -21.62 2.27 5.90
N LEU A 211 -22.56 2.04 4.98
CA LEU A 211 -22.55 2.63 3.63
C LEU A 211 -23.59 3.74 3.40
N GLN A 212 -24.30 4.20 4.43
CA GLN A 212 -25.23 5.34 4.35
C GLN A 212 -24.58 6.66 3.92
#